data_AF-A0A9W8APJ0-F1
#
_entry.id   AF-A0A9W8APJ0-F1
#
_cell.length_a   1.000
_cell.length_b   1.000
_cell.length_c   1.000
_cell.angle_alpha   90.00
_cell.angle_beta   90.00
_cell.angle_gamma   90.00
#
_symmetry.space_group_name_H-M   'P 1'
#
loop_
_entity.id
_entity.type
_entity.pdbx_description
1 polymer ?
#
loop_
_entity_poly.entity_id
_entity_poly.type
_entity_poly.pdbx_seq_one_letter_code
_entity_poly.pdbx_strand_id
1 'polypeptide(L)'
;MSFEPTPVTTPNQTTPSRSRPRRWKRPGIKQWEGYSPLEDYCRYPDKHLADIIYRHPDFTIIFDKFPKARFHFLVLPNVPVENIYDLTVGDIPLIETMAQGALWLIHQLHQHPAGDSP
;
A
#
# COMPACT_ATOMS: atom_id res chain seq x y z
N MET A 1 -56.98 -0.98 -43.30
CA MET A 1 -57.68 -1.77 -42.26
C MET A 1 -56.66 -2.08 -41.18
N SER A 2 -56.80 -1.38 -40.06
CA SER A 2 -55.87 -1.34 -38.94
C SER A 2 -56.00 -2.60 -38.11
N PHE A 3 -54.87 -3.19 -37.71
CA PHE A 3 -54.81 -4.21 -36.67
C PHE A 3 -53.97 -3.65 -35.53
N GLU A 4 -54.64 -3.24 -34.45
CA GLU A 4 -54.01 -2.94 -33.17
C GLU A 4 -53.62 -4.25 -32.48
N PRO A 5 -52.39 -4.37 -31.94
CA PRO A 5 -52.09 -5.43 -31.00
C PRO A 5 -52.57 -5.04 -29.59
N THR A 6 -53.42 -5.87 -29.02
CA THR A 6 -53.90 -5.82 -27.63
C THR A 6 -52.76 -6.01 -26.60
N PRO A 7 -52.91 -5.47 -25.38
CA PRO A 7 -51.88 -5.55 -24.35
C PRO A 7 -51.81 -6.94 -23.71
N VAL A 8 -50.62 -7.53 -23.61
CA VAL A 8 -50.37 -8.70 -22.76
C VAL A 8 -49.92 -8.23 -21.39
N THR A 9 -50.75 -8.50 -20.38
CA THR A 9 -50.44 -8.28 -18.96
C THR A 9 -49.54 -9.41 -18.48
N THR A 10 -48.26 -9.13 -18.25
CA THR A 10 -47.34 -10.07 -17.58
C THR A 10 -47.23 -9.71 -16.10
N PRO A 11 -47.35 -10.67 -15.17
CA PRO A 11 -47.39 -10.40 -13.75
C PRO A 11 -46.04 -9.90 -13.19
N ASN A 12 -46.19 -8.98 -12.25
CA ASN A 12 -45.19 -8.33 -11.42
C ASN A 12 -44.26 -9.35 -10.74
N GLN A 13 -43.02 -9.50 -11.23
CA GLN A 13 -41.98 -10.24 -10.53
C GLN A 13 -41.34 -9.35 -9.48
N THR A 14 -41.87 -9.43 -8.26
CA THR A 14 -41.26 -8.90 -7.04
C THR A 14 -39.88 -9.54 -6.87
N THR A 15 -38.83 -8.79 -7.18
CA THR A 15 -37.45 -9.15 -6.86
C THR A 15 -37.29 -9.11 -5.34
N PRO A 16 -36.75 -10.16 -4.68
CA PRO A 16 -36.36 -10.03 -3.29
C PRO A 16 -35.19 -9.05 -3.21
N SER A 17 -35.47 -7.87 -2.67
CA SER A 17 -34.48 -6.88 -2.25
C SER A 17 -33.50 -7.57 -1.29
N ARG A 18 -32.32 -7.91 -1.82
CA ARG A 18 -31.19 -8.40 -1.04
C ARG A 18 -30.77 -7.24 -0.15
N SER A 19 -31.30 -7.20 1.08
CA SER A 19 -30.90 -6.23 2.08
C SER A 19 -29.38 -6.28 2.21
N ARG A 20 -28.71 -5.17 1.86
CA ARG A 20 -27.26 -5.03 2.03
C ARG A 20 -26.93 -5.40 3.49
N PRO A 21 -25.93 -6.27 3.74
CA PRO A 21 -25.53 -6.55 5.11
C PRO A 21 -25.16 -5.22 5.78
N ARG A 22 -25.72 -5.02 6.99
CA ARG A 22 -25.50 -3.80 7.78
C ARG A 22 -24.00 -3.52 7.84
N ARG A 23 -23.57 -2.35 7.35
CA ARG A 23 -22.19 -1.88 7.45
C ARG A 23 -21.84 -1.77 8.94
N TRP A 24 -21.07 -2.71 9.46
CA TRP A 24 -20.58 -2.66 10.83
C TRP A 24 -19.71 -1.41 10.97
N LYS A 25 -20.19 -0.40 11.69
CA LYS A 25 -19.37 0.74 12.10
C LYS A 25 -18.38 0.20 13.12
N ARG A 26 -17.14 -0.06 12.70
CA ARG A 26 -16.06 -0.43 13.62
C ARG A 26 -15.81 0.76 14.56
N PRO A 27 -16.07 0.65 15.87
CA PRO A 27 -15.68 1.69 16.81
C PRO A 27 -14.16 1.62 16.98
N GLY A 28 -13.46 2.72 16.76
CA GLY A 28 -12.06 2.86 17.17
C GLY A 28 -11.00 2.95 16.08
N ILE A 29 -11.34 3.22 14.81
CA ILE A 29 -10.31 3.74 13.89
C ILE A 29 -10.10 5.21 14.30
N LYS A 30 -9.16 5.45 15.21
CA LYS A 30 -8.54 6.76 15.35
C LYS A 30 -7.89 7.02 13.99
N GLN A 31 -8.56 7.83 13.18
CA GLN A 31 -7.97 8.38 11.98
C GLN A 31 -6.76 9.17 12.46
N TRP A 32 -5.56 8.74 12.06
CA TRP A 32 -4.34 9.45 12.40
C TRP A 32 -4.51 10.86 11.82
N GLU A 33 -4.60 11.87 12.70
CA GLU A 33 -4.86 13.23 12.28
C GLU A 33 -3.68 13.72 11.42
N GLY A 34 -3.90 13.85 10.12
CA GLY A 34 -3.08 14.63 9.20
C GLY A 34 -1.88 13.93 8.57
N TYR A 35 -1.36 12.82 9.11
CA TYR A 35 -0.14 12.18 8.60
C TYR A 35 -0.25 10.65 8.49
N SER A 36 0.23 10.09 7.38
CA SER A 36 0.41 8.64 7.26
C SER A 36 1.50 8.18 8.23
N PRO A 37 1.33 7.07 8.97
CA PRO A 37 2.38 6.55 9.86
C PRO A 37 3.73 6.31 9.16
N LEU A 38 3.74 6.06 7.85
CA LEU A 38 4.96 5.88 7.07
C LEU A 38 5.63 7.21 6.69
N GLU A 39 4.89 8.31 6.69
CA GLU A 39 5.41 9.63 6.33
C GLU A 39 6.43 10.13 7.36
N ASP A 40 6.30 9.71 8.62
CA ASP A 40 7.27 10.02 9.67
C ASP A 40 8.64 9.37 9.41
N TYR A 41 8.65 8.16 8.81
CA TYR A 41 9.89 7.51 8.36
C TYR A 41 10.53 8.24 7.17
N CYS A 42 9.72 8.75 6.24
CA CYS A 42 10.22 9.56 5.13
C CYS A 42 10.84 10.88 5.62
N ARG A 43 10.13 11.62 6.47
CA ARG A 43 10.54 12.97 6.91
C ARG A 43 11.63 12.96 7.98
N TYR A 44 11.62 11.99 8.89
CA TYR A 44 12.51 11.92 10.04
C TYR A 44 13.09 10.52 10.24
N PRO A 45 13.85 9.98 9.26
CA PRO A 45 14.43 8.63 9.38
C PRO A 45 15.34 8.51 10.62
N ASP A 46 15.98 9.60 11.05
CA ASP A 46 16.83 9.64 12.25
C ASP A 46 16.10 9.31 13.56
N LYS A 47 14.77 9.45 13.62
CA LYS A 47 13.99 9.04 14.80
C LYS A 47 13.78 7.54 14.87
N HIS A 48 13.97 6.84 13.76
CA HIS A 48 13.62 5.44 13.57
C HIS A 48 14.83 4.55 13.30
N LEU A 49 16.02 4.96 13.74
CA LEU A 49 17.28 4.24 13.49
C LEU A 49 17.25 2.76 13.89
N ALA A 50 16.44 2.39 14.87
CA ALA A 50 16.29 1.00 15.31
C ALA A 50 15.58 0.10 14.27
N ASP A 51 14.72 0.68 13.43
CA ASP A 51 13.96 -0.06 12.40
C ASP A 51 14.67 -0.05 11.04
N ILE A 52 15.71 0.77 10.89
CA ILE A 52 16.44 0.97 9.64
C ILE A 52 17.49 -0.11 9.46
N ILE A 53 17.44 -0.78 8.31
CA ILE A 53 18.41 -1.80 7.91
C ILE A 53 19.49 -1.18 7.02
N TYR A 54 19.08 -0.24 6.17
CA TYR A 54 19.95 0.43 5.23
C TYR A 54 19.52 1.87 5.02
N ARG A 55 20.50 2.76 4.94
CA ARG A 55 20.28 4.19 4.72
C ARG A 55 21.06 4.67 3.51
N HIS A 56 20.33 5.29 2.60
CA HIS A 56 20.84 6.04 1.46
C HIS A 56 20.52 7.53 1.66
N PRO A 57 21.24 8.47 1.03
CA PRO A 57 20.85 9.88 1.05
C PRO A 57 19.40 10.13 0.61
N ASP A 58 18.94 9.42 -0.42
CA ASP A 58 17.61 9.65 -1.02
C ASP A 58 16.49 8.75 -0.48
N PHE A 59 16.82 7.60 0.10
CA PHE A 59 15.84 6.63 0.57
C PHE A 59 16.35 5.83 1.77
N THR A 60 15.43 5.14 2.44
CA THR A 60 15.70 4.31 3.60
C THR A 60 14.99 2.97 3.44
N ILE A 61 15.63 1.88 3.88
CA ILE A 61 15.01 0.55 3.93
C ILE A 61 14.76 0.16 5.38
N ILE A 62 13.52 -0.20 5.70
CA ILE A 62 13.10 -0.63 7.03
C ILE A 62 12.47 -2.03 6.99
N PHE A 63 12.44 -2.70 8.15
CA PHE A 63 11.59 -3.87 8.34
C PHE A 63 10.12 -3.44 8.45
N ASP A 64 9.22 -4.18 7.81
CA ASP A 64 7.78 -3.96 8.03
C ASP A 64 7.42 -4.42 9.47
N LYS A 65 6.77 -3.54 10.23
CA LYS A 65 6.32 -3.80 11.60
C LYS A 65 5.24 -4.89 11.70
N PHE A 66 4.48 -5.10 10.63
CA PHE A 66 3.41 -6.08 10.52
C PHE A 66 3.62 -7.00 9.30
N PRO A 67 4.74 -7.75 9.27
CA PRO A 67 5.19 -8.45 8.07
C PRO A 67 4.20 -9.52 7.63
N LYS A 68 4.00 -9.62 6.31
CA LYS A 68 3.15 -10.65 5.65
C LYS A 68 3.92 -11.84 5.08
N ALA A 69 5.24 -11.82 5.22
CA ALA A 69 6.15 -12.85 4.75
C ALA A 69 7.35 -12.92 5.70
N ARG A 70 8.17 -13.98 5.57
CA ARG A 70 9.40 -14.15 6.36
C ARG A 70 10.37 -12.98 6.20
N PHE A 71 10.46 -12.44 5.00
CA PHE A 71 11.24 -11.26 4.67
C PHE A 71 10.28 -10.23 4.09
N HIS A 72 10.03 -9.14 4.82
CA HIS A 72 9.14 -8.07 4.40
C HIS A 72 9.77 -6.73 4.78
N PHE A 73 10.17 -5.99 3.75
CA PHE A 73 10.86 -4.73 3.88
C PHE A 73 10.11 -3.65 3.13
N LEU A 74 10.27 -2.41 3.58
CA LEU A 74 9.74 -1.23 2.92
C LEU A 74 10.91 -0.35 2.49
N VAL A 75 10.93 0.02 1.21
CA VAL A 75 11.87 1.01 0.68
C VAL A 75 11.11 2.32 0.58
N LEU A 76 11.51 3.30 1.39
CA LEU A 76 10.80 4.57 1.56
C LEU A 76 11.70 5.71 1.10
N PRO A 77 11.22 6.65 0.27
CA PRO A 77 11.98 7.84 -0.08
C PRO A 77 12.10 8.75 1.15
N ASN A 78 13.23 9.45 1.29
CA ASN A 78 13.43 10.46 2.35
C ASN A 78 12.71 11.79 2.03
N VAL A 79 12.05 11.86 0.89
CA VAL A 79 11.12 12.93 0.51
C VAL A 79 9.71 12.33 0.47
N PRO A 80 8.74 12.88 1.24
CA PRO A 80 7.40 12.33 1.26
C PRO A 80 6.72 12.51 -0.09
N VAL A 81 6.14 11.42 -0.60
CA VAL A 81 5.26 11.39 -1.76
C VAL A 81 3.89 10.92 -1.27
N GLU A 82 2.85 11.74 -1.44
CA GLU A 82 1.51 11.40 -0.93
C GLU A 82 0.93 10.19 -1.67
N ASN A 83 1.09 10.16 -2.99
CA ASN A 83 0.54 9.10 -3.82
C ASN A 83 1.44 8.77 -5.01
N ILE A 84 1.39 7.53 -5.47
CA ILE A 84 2.06 7.08 -6.70
C ILE A 84 1.57 7.82 -7.95
N TYR A 85 0.37 8.41 -7.91
CA TYR A 85 -0.18 9.21 -9.01
C TYR A 85 0.41 10.62 -9.10
N ASP A 86 1.10 11.07 -8.05
CA ASP A 86 1.77 12.38 -8.03
C ASP A 86 3.20 12.31 -8.58
N LEU A 87 3.66 11.12 -8.96
CA LEU A 87 4.97 10.90 -9.55
C LEU A 87 5.08 11.54 -10.94
N THR A 88 6.21 12.19 -11.18
CA THR A 88 6.56 12.85 -12.43
C THR A 88 7.74 12.14 -13.11
N VAL A 89 8.05 12.53 -14.35
CA VAL A 89 9.24 12.05 -15.07
C VAL A 89 10.53 12.39 -14.31
N GLY A 90 10.53 13.47 -13.52
CA GLY A 90 11.67 13.87 -12.69
C GLY A 90 12.00 12.88 -11.56
N ASP A 91 11.04 12.03 -11.17
CA ASP A 91 11.19 11.07 -10.07
C ASP A 91 11.77 9.73 -10.54
N ILE A 92 11.95 9.53 -11.85
CA ILE A 92 12.52 8.30 -12.43
C ILE A 92 13.88 7.95 -11.79
N PRO A 93 14.86 8.87 -11.67
CA PRO A 93 16.15 8.53 -11.07
C PRO A 93 16.02 8.04 -9.62
N LEU A 94 15.10 8.62 -8.84
CA LEU A 94 14.84 8.21 -7.46
C LEU A 94 14.26 6.78 -7.42
N ILE A 95 13.28 6.48 -8.25
CA ILE A 95 12.63 5.17 -8.32
C ILE A 95 13.63 4.09 -8.76
N GLU A 96 14.45 4.36 -9.77
CA GLU A 96 15.51 3.45 -10.22
C GLU A 96 16.53 3.18 -9.10
N THR A 97 16.96 4.23 -8.39
CA THR A 97 17.88 4.12 -7.26
C THR A 97 17.28 3.28 -6.11
N MET A 98 16.00 3.49 -5.79
CA MET A 98 15.28 2.68 -4.80
C MET A 98 15.16 1.21 -5.23
N ALA A 99 14.86 0.94 -6.49
CA ALA A 99 14.77 -0.41 -7.03
C ALA A 99 16.12 -1.14 -6.99
N GLN A 100 17.22 -0.45 -7.31
CA GLN A 100 18.57 -0.97 -7.18
C GLN A 100 18.90 -1.31 -5.72
N GLY A 101 18.53 -0.44 -4.77
CA GLY A 101 18.68 -0.69 -3.34
C GLY A 101 17.93 -1.95 -2.88
N ALA A 102 16.70 -2.15 -3.37
CA ALA A 102 15.92 -3.35 -3.08
C ALA A 102 16.58 -4.62 -3.61
N LEU A 103 17.05 -4.59 -4.87
CA LEU A 103 17.74 -5.73 -5.50
C LEU A 103 19.05 -6.06 -4.77
N TRP A 104 19.80 -5.05 -4.35
CA TRP A 104 21.00 -5.23 -3.54
C TRP A 104 20.67 -5.96 -2.23
N LEU A 105 19.62 -5.54 -1.51
CA LEU A 105 19.21 -6.19 -0.26
C LEU A 105 18.80 -7.65 -0.47
N ILE A 106 18.02 -7.94 -1.52
CA ILE A 106 17.64 -9.32 -1.87
C ILE A 106 18.89 -10.17 -2.12
N HIS A 107 19.89 -9.64 -2.83
CA HIS A 107 21.14 -10.34 -3.04
C HIS A 107 21.87 -10.61 -1.71
N GLN A 108 21.95 -9.64 -0.80
CA GLN A 108 22.56 -9.86 0.52
C GLN A 108 21.86 -10.96 1.33
N LEU A 109 20.53 -10.99 1.30
CA LEU A 109 19.73 -11.99 2.02
C LEU A 109 19.89 -13.41 1.45
N HIS A 110 20.16 -13.55 0.15
CA HIS A 110 20.46 -14.84 -0.45
C HIS A 110 21.87 -15.34 -0.11
N GLN A 111 22.85 -14.44 0.06
CA GLN A 111 24.21 -14.78 0.46
C GLN A 111 24.30 -15.15 1.95
N HIS A 112 23.44 -14.56 2.78
CA HIS A 112 23.37 -14.81 4.22
C HIS A 112 21.95 -15.20 4.65
N PRO A 113 21.49 -16.43 4.35
CA PRO A 113 20.19 -16.89 4.79
C PRO A 113 20.17 -16.94 6.32
N ALA A 114 19.24 -16.20 6.94
CA ALA A 114 19.03 -16.08 8.39
C ALA A 114 19.42 -17.37 9.16
N GLY A 115 20.60 -17.33 9.77
CA GLY A 115 21.29 -18.49 10.35
C GLY A 115 22.72 -18.17 10.78
N ASP A 116 23.41 -17.31 10.02
CA ASP A 116 24.74 -16.82 10.38
C ASP A 116 24.66 -15.34 10.78
N SER A 117 24.58 -15.10 12.09
CA SER A 117 25.08 -13.83 12.63
C SER A 117 26.61 -13.85 12.59
N PRO A 118 27.28 -12.73 12.27
CA PRO A 118 28.71 -12.60 12.53
C PRO A 118 29.03 -12.72 14.03
#